data_AF-A0A7S0G6X0-F1
#
_entry.id   AF-A0A7S0G6X0-F1
#
_cell.length_a   1.000
_cell.length_b   1.000
_cell.length_c   1.000
_cell.angle_alpha   90.00
_cell.angle_beta   90.00
_cell.angle_gamma   90.00
#
_symmetry.space_group_name_H-M   'P 1'
#
loop_
_entity.id
_entity.type
_entity.pdbx_description
1 polymer ?
#
loop_
_entity_poly.entity_id
_entity_poly.type
_entity_poly.pdbx_seq_one_letter_code
_entity_poly.pdbx_strand_id
1 'polypeptide(L)'
;MEAFVAGAAGRQGCRRGSRQVSSRVRMVEAERHFIDEVEIFGMPKAVRNYVLVECAEAEEVTGGGLILATTAVEKPNYGVVKSVGTGYRYPTTGVQVPMVVKPGDCVIYGTYGVDEVSIDEEDHVFVSQDAVLAKVNGDYKAANVEPIYDTMLVRRDSATGELGSG
;
A
#
# COMPACT_ATOMS: atom_id res chain seq x y z
N MET A 1 16.11 39.84 74.77
CA MET A 1 16.92 38.82 74.07
C MET A 1 16.32 38.69 72.68
N GLU A 2 16.76 39.56 71.78
CA GLU A 2 17.77 39.27 70.74
C GLU A 2 17.16 38.37 69.65
N ALA A 3 17.16 38.64 68.34
CA ALA A 3 17.66 39.74 67.52
C ALA A 3 17.15 39.51 66.06
N PHE A 4 17.18 40.57 65.25
CA PHE A 4 17.57 40.63 63.81
C PHE A 4 16.95 39.66 62.77
N VAL A 5 16.16 40.12 61.78
CA VAL A 5 16.45 40.93 60.56
C VAL A 5 16.70 40.09 59.29
N ALA A 6 15.86 40.40 58.28
CA ALA A 6 16.05 40.41 56.83
C ALA A 6 16.35 39.13 56.01
N GLY A 7 15.68 39.06 54.86
CA GLY A 7 16.45 39.15 53.61
C GLY A 7 16.02 38.26 52.44
N ALA A 8 15.72 38.94 51.34
CA ALA A 8 15.95 38.54 49.94
C ALA A 8 14.87 37.72 49.20
N ALA A 9 14.29 38.44 48.24
CA ALA A 9 13.60 37.94 47.07
C ALA A 9 14.51 37.10 46.15
N GLY A 10 13.92 36.11 45.51
CA GLY A 10 14.52 35.36 44.42
C GLY A 10 13.46 34.87 43.44
N ARG A 11 13.02 35.75 42.54
CA ARG A 11 12.32 35.36 41.32
C ARG A 11 13.28 34.50 40.50
N GLN A 12 13.09 33.19 40.49
CA GLN A 12 13.64 32.35 39.43
C GLN A 12 12.49 31.87 38.57
N GLY A 13 12.40 32.49 37.40
CA GLY A 13 11.52 32.05 36.33
C GLY A 13 11.80 30.58 36.04
N CYS A 14 10.75 29.77 36.07
CA CYS A 14 10.79 28.44 35.49
C CYS A 14 10.96 28.65 33.99
N ARG A 15 12.22 28.64 33.56
CA ARG A 15 12.63 28.75 32.17
C ARG A 15 11.84 27.70 31.42
N ARG A 16 11.10 28.15 30.40
CA ARG A 16 10.52 27.31 29.36
C ARG A 16 11.59 26.34 28.92
N GLY A 17 11.53 25.11 29.43
CA GLY A 17 12.25 24.00 28.85
C GLY A 17 11.66 23.82 27.47
N SER A 18 12.29 24.48 26.49
CA SER A 18 12.24 24.06 25.11
C SER A 18 12.68 22.61 25.14
N ARG A 19 11.70 21.70 25.24
CA ARG A 19 11.85 20.33 24.76
C ARG A 19 12.06 20.48 23.26
N GLN A 20 13.31 20.77 22.93
CA GLN A 20 13.85 20.54 21.61
C GLN A 20 13.74 19.03 21.46
N VAL A 21 12.62 18.59 20.92
CA VAL A 21 12.47 17.25 20.37
C VAL A 21 13.43 17.26 19.20
N SER A 22 14.70 16.97 19.50
CA SER A 22 15.71 16.59 18.55
C SER A 22 15.28 15.23 18.04
N SER A 23 14.24 15.22 17.20
CA SER A 23 14.05 14.14 16.27
C SER A 23 15.28 14.22 15.37
N ARG A 24 16.25 13.35 15.66
CA ARG A 24 17.21 12.88 14.68
C ARG A 24 16.37 12.36 13.51
N VAL A 25 16.03 13.25 12.58
CA VAL A 25 15.65 12.85 11.23
C VAL A 25 16.94 12.25 10.71
N ARG A 26 17.06 10.93 10.84
CA ARG A 26 18.02 10.20 10.02
C ARG A 26 17.58 10.53 8.61
N MET A 27 18.35 11.37 7.92
CA MET A 27 18.29 11.45 6.46
C MET A 27 18.58 10.03 6.01
N VAL A 28 17.53 9.25 5.82
CA VAL A 28 17.58 7.98 5.11
C VAL A 28 17.95 8.39 3.70
N GLU A 29 19.00 7.80 3.15
CA GLU A 29 19.45 8.03 1.77
C GLU A 29 18.22 8.14 0.87
N ALA A 30 17.99 9.34 0.33
CA ALA A 30 16.88 9.57 -0.58
C ALA A 30 17.26 8.89 -1.88
N GLU A 31 16.89 7.61 -2.00
CA GLU A 31 16.90 6.87 -3.24
C GLU A 31 16.12 7.72 -4.27
N ARG A 32 16.77 8.01 -5.40
CA ARG A 32 16.20 8.82 -6.47
C ARG A 32 15.28 7.88 -7.23
N HIS A 33 13.99 8.19 -7.22
CA HIS A 33 13.01 7.45 -8.00
C HIS A 33 12.51 8.33 -9.15
N PHE A 34 12.29 7.72 -10.31
CA PHE A 34 11.77 8.40 -11.50
C PHE A 34 10.30 8.07 -11.69
N ILE A 35 9.44 9.10 -11.74
CA ILE A 35 8.04 8.97 -12.18
C ILE A 35 7.89 9.83 -13.43
N ASP A 36 7.55 9.23 -14.58
CA ASP A 36 7.27 9.96 -15.83
C ASP A 36 8.28 11.09 -16.14
N GLU A 37 9.59 10.79 -16.05
CA GLU A 37 10.72 11.73 -16.28
C GLU A 37 10.93 12.81 -15.19
N VAL A 38 10.15 12.81 -14.11
CA VAL A 38 10.31 13.72 -12.96
C VAL A 38 11.05 13.01 -11.82
N GLU A 39 12.17 13.59 -11.38
CA GLU A 39 12.92 13.12 -10.20
C GLU A 39 12.14 13.41 -8.92
N ILE A 40 11.75 12.36 -8.20
CA ILE A 40 11.23 12.48 -6.84
C ILE A 40 12.27 11.97 -5.83
N PHE A 41 12.34 12.64 -4.67
CA PHE A 41 13.23 12.26 -3.59
C PHE A 41 12.54 11.26 -2.66
N GLY A 42 13.03 10.02 -2.66
CA GLY A 42 12.60 8.96 -1.74
C GLY A 42 11.38 8.16 -2.20
N MET A 43 11.09 7.06 -1.48
CA MET A 43 10.07 6.10 -1.88
C MET A 43 8.67 6.74 -1.94
N PRO A 44 7.92 6.54 -3.06
CA PRO A 44 6.57 7.05 -3.21
C PRO A 44 5.64 6.41 -2.19
N LYS A 45 5.07 7.25 -1.33
CA LYS A 45 4.18 6.83 -0.25
C LYS A 45 2.73 7.09 -0.63
N ALA A 46 1.94 6.01 -0.70
CA ALA A 46 0.50 6.13 -0.88
C ALA A 46 -0.14 6.90 0.30
N VAL A 47 -1.20 7.66 0.02
CA VAL A 47 -1.92 8.51 0.98
C VAL A 47 -3.38 8.05 1.08
N ARG A 48 -4.06 8.36 2.19
CA ARG A 48 -5.49 8.05 2.40
C ARG A 48 -5.74 6.54 2.32
N ASN A 49 -6.65 6.11 1.45
CA ASN A 49 -7.08 4.73 1.24
C ASN A 49 -6.39 4.08 0.02
N TYR A 50 -5.38 4.73 -0.56
CA TYR A 50 -4.63 4.16 -1.67
C TYR A 50 -3.56 3.19 -1.19
N VAL A 51 -3.26 2.24 -2.06
CA VAL A 51 -2.22 1.23 -1.92
C VAL A 51 -1.38 1.30 -3.18
N LEU A 52 -0.06 1.38 -3.02
CA LEU A 52 0.88 1.24 -4.12
C LEU A 52 1.24 -0.23 -4.26
N VAL A 53 0.92 -0.81 -5.41
CA VAL A 53 1.18 -2.20 -5.75
C VAL A 53 2.14 -2.24 -6.93
N GLU A 54 3.18 -3.05 -6.82
CA GLU A 54 4.04 -3.43 -7.94
C GLU A 54 3.37 -4.60 -8.66
N CYS A 55 3.08 -4.44 -9.95
CA CYS A 55 2.54 -5.52 -10.78
C CYS A 55 3.59 -6.61 -10.91
N ALA A 56 3.21 -7.87 -10.73
CA ALA A 56 4.11 -8.95 -11.13
C ALA A 56 4.23 -8.97 -12.66
N GLU A 57 5.43 -9.22 -13.19
CA GLU A 57 5.57 -9.46 -14.63
C GLU A 57 4.86 -10.76 -15.02
N ALA A 58 4.16 -10.74 -16.15
CA ALA A 58 3.61 -11.97 -16.72
C ALA A 58 4.77 -12.83 -17.24
N GLU A 59 5.02 -13.99 -16.62
CA GLU A 59 5.94 -14.97 -17.19
C GLU A 59 5.38 -15.51 -18.52
N GLU A 60 5.80 -14.92 -19.63
CA GLU A 60 5.49 -15.39 -20.99
C GLU A 60 6.33 -16.60 -21.42
N VAL A 61 6.49 -17.60 -20.55
CA VAL A 61 7.28 -18.79 -20.87
C VAL A 61 6.41 -20.04 -20.79
N THR A 62 5.71 -20.33 -21.89
CA THR A 62 5.25 -21.70 -22.10
C THR A 62 6.49 -22.59 -22.24
N GLY A 63 6.65 -23.56 -21.34
CA GLY A 63 7.80 -24.50 -21.27
C GLY A 63 7.94 -25.46 -22.45
N GLY A 64 7.55 -25.04 -23.66
CA GLY A 64 7.47 -25.88 -24.87
C GLY A 64 7.85 -25.18 -26.18
N GLY A 65 8.46 -23.99 -26.15
CA GLY A 65 9.17 -23.42 -27.32
C GLY A 65 8.33 -23.09 -28.57
N LEU A 66 7.00 -23.13 -28.50
CA LEU A 66 6.11 -22.76 -29.60
C LEU A 66 5.38 -21.45 -29.27
N ILE A 67 5.94 -20.35 -29.75
CA ILE A 67 5.34 -19.00 -29.61
C ILE A 67 4.18 -18.91 -30.60
N LEU A 68 2.96 -19.16 -30.13
CA LEU A 68 1.75 -18.74 -30.82
C LEU A 68 1.56 -17.24 -30.55
N ALA A 69 2.02 -16.40 -31.47
CA ALA A 69 1.87 -14.95 -31.38
C ALA A 69 0.41 -14.52 -31.63
N THR A 70 -0.52 -14.80 -30.71
CA THR A 70 -1.87 -14.19 -30.72
C THR A 70 -2.60 -14.12 -29.37
N THR A 71 -1.98 -14.44 -28.22
CA THR A 71 -2.65 -14.18 -26.92
C THR A 71 -2.07 -12.89 -26.35
N ALA A 72 -2.81 -11.79 -26.51
CA ALA A 72 -2.57 -10.56 -25.77
C ALA A 72 -2.45 -10.93 -24.29
N VAL A 73 -1.24 -10.84 -23.75
CA VAL A 73 -0.97 -11.15 -22.36
C VAL A 73 -1.58 -10.02 -21.55
N GLU A 74 -2.80 -10.26 -21.07
CA GLU A 74 -3.48 -9.35 -20.16
C GLU A 74 -2.63 -9.25 -18.89
N LYS A 75 -2.27 -8.02 -18.50
CA LYS A 75 -1.50 -7.75 -17.29
C LYS A 75 -2.08 -8.54 -16.11
N PRO A 76 -1.27 -9.28 -15.36
CA PRO A 76 -1.77 -10.03 -14.23
C PRO A 76 -2.38 -9.08 -13.20
N ASN A 77 -3.59 -9.38 -12.74
CA ASN A 77 -4.31 -8.55 -11.76
C ASN A 77 -3.86 -8.86 -10.31
N TYR A 78 -2.60 -9.25 -10.14
CA TYR A 78 -2.00 -9.54 -8.85
C TYR A 78 -0.63 -8.86 -8.76
N GLY A 79 -0.25 -8.49 -7.54
CA GLY A 79 1.00 -7.78 -7.31
C GLY A 79 1.39 -7.73 -5.84
N VAL A 80 2.56 -7.18 -5.58
CA VAL A 80 3.11 -7.03 -4.23
C VAL A 80 2.91 -5.60 -3.74
N VAL A 81 2.42 -5.44 -2.52
CA VAL A 81 2.21 -4.12 -1.93
C VAL A 81 3.56 -3.49 -1.53
N LYS A 82 3.94 -2.36 -2.11
CA LYS A 82 5.13 -1.59 -1.71
C LYS A 82 4.82 -0.62 -0.58
N SER A 83 3.74 0.14 -0.71
CA SER A 83 3.37 1.16 0.26
C SER A 83 1.87 1.23 0.48
N VAL A 84 1.48 1.56 1.72
CA VAL A 84 0.08 1.66 2.14
C VAL A 84 -0.22 3.05 2.68
N GLY A 85 -1.40 3.55 2.36
CA GLY A 85 -1.94 4.76 2.94
C GLY A 85 -2.25 4.63 4.43
N THR A 86 -2.65 5.76 5.02
CA THR A 86 -3.03 5.85 6.44
C THR A 86 -4.41 5.26 6.75
N GLY A 87 -5.15 4.80 5.75
CA GLY A 87 -6.52 4.32 5.86
C GLY A 87 -7.58 5.38 5.54
N TYR A 88 -8.84 4.94 5.52
CA TYR A 88 -9.99 5.80 5.31
C TYR A 88 -10.35 6.51 6.61
N ARG A 89 -10.58 7.83 6.55
CA ARG A 89 -11.07 8.61 7.68
C ARG A 89 -12.48 9.10 7.36
N TYR A 90 -13.45 8.70 8.17
CA TYR A 90 -14.81 9.21 8.02
C TYR A 90 -14.83 10.71 8.34
N PRO A 91 -15.27 11.57 7.41
CA PRO A 91 -15.27 13.02 7.62
C PRO A 91 -16.29 13.45 8.69
N THR A 92 -17.32 12.65 8.93
CA THR A 92 -18.43 12.97 9.83
C THR A 92 -18.20 12.50 11.27
N THR A 93 -17.66 11.31 11.47
CA THR A 93 -17.47 10.70 12.80
C THR A 93 -16.02 10.77 13.27
N GLY A 94 -15.07 11.10 12.39
CA GLY A 94 -13.64 11.12 12.70
C GLY A 94 -13.05 9.73 12.95
N VAL A 95 -13.83 8.66 12.81
CA VAL A 95 -13.38 7.27 12.95
C VAL A 95 -12.42 6.96 11.80
N GLN A 96 -11.27 6.38 12.15
CA GLN A 96 -10.27 5.94 11.20
C GLN A 96 -10.43 4.43 11.00
N VAL A 97 -10.65 4.02 9.76
CA VAL A 97 -10.62 2.62 9.34
C VAL A 97 -9.18 2.27 9.01
N PRO A 98 -8.54 1.35 9.74
CA PRO A 98 -7.18 0.93 9.44
C PRO A 98 -7.13 0.17 8.10
N MET A 99 -5.96 0.22 7.46
CA MET A 99 -5.69 -0.60 6.28
C MET A 99 -5.65 -2.09 6.67
N VAL A 100 -6.28 -2.94 5.86
CA VAL A 100 -6.27 -4.41 6.05
C VAL A 100 -5.04 -5.06 5.39
N VAL A 101 -4.42 -4.35 4.45
CA VAL A 101 -3.20 -4.75 3.73
C VAL A 101 -1.97 -4.14 4.38
N LYS A 102 -0.84 -4.85 4.31
CA LYS A 102 0.47 -4.42 4.79
C LYS A 102 1.48 -4.37 3.64
N PRO A 103 2.55 -3.56 3.76
CA PRO A 103 3.65 -3.63 2.81
C PRO A 103 4.27 -5.04 2.83
N GLY A 104 4.48 -5.60 1.64
CA GLY A 104 4.98 -6.96 1.42
C GLY A 104 3.89 -8.02 1.24
N ASP A 105 2.62 -7.70 1.43
CA ASP A 105 1.53 -8.65 1.14
C ASP A 105 1.33 -8.79 -0.38
N CYS A 106 1.05 -10.02 -0.84
CA CYS A 106 0.58 -10.25 -2.21
C CYS A 106 -0.94 -10.06 -2.25
N VAL A 107 -1.42 -9.24 -3.19
CA VAL A 107 -2.84 -8.89 -3.31
C VAL A 107 -3.37 -9.15 -4.71
N ILE A 108 -4.65 -9.52 -4.78
CA ILE A 108 -5.44 -9.57 -6.01
C ILE A 108 -6.37 -8.36 -5.99
N TYR A 109 -6.35 -7.58 -7.06
CA TYR A 109 -7.18 -6.39 -7.22
C TYR A 109 -8.01 -6.46 -8.49
N GLY A 110 -9.09 -5.69 -8.56
CA GLY A 110 -9.89 -5.55 -9.77
C GLY A 110 -9.21 -4.62 -10.78
N THR A 111 -9.52 -4.80 -12.06
CA THR A 111 -9.09 -3.90 -13.16
C THR A 111 -9.77 -2.55 -13.15
N TYR A 112 -10.77 -2.35 -12.29
CA TYR A 112 -11.58 -1.13 -12.25
C TYR A 112 -11.06 -0.16 -11.20
N GLY A 113 -10.87 1.11 -11.59
CA GLY A 113 -10.51 2.18 -10.66
C GLY A 113 -9.06 2.11 -10.18
N VAL A 114 -8.16 1.66 -11.05
CA VAL A 114 -6.71 1.65 -10.85
C VAL A 114 -6.06 2.74 -11.68
N ASP A 115 -5.04 3.39 -11.11
CA ASP A 115 -4.20 4.36 -11.81
C ASP A 115 -2.81 3.72 -12.01
N GLU A 116 -2.41 3.51 -13.27
CA GLU A 116 -1.09 2.98 -13.62
C GLU A 116 -0.04 4.08 -13.51
N VAL A 117 1.11 3.75 -12.95
CA VAL A 117 2.26 4.64 -12.81
C VAL A 117 3.54 3.83 -13.00
N SER A 118 4.45 4.31 -13.85
CA SER A 118 5.76 3.67 -14.01
C SER A 118 6.76 4.34 -13.08
N ILE A 119 7.40 3.55 -12.21
CA ILE A 119 8.39 4.03 -11.24
C ILE A 119 9.65 3.23 -11.47
N ASP A 120 10.76 3.90 -11.81
CA ASP A 120 12.06 3.26 -12.08
C ASP A 120 12.01 2.12 -13.12
N GLU A 121 11.24 2.33 -14.19
CA GLU A 121 11.02 1.34 -15.26
C GLU A 121 10.21 0.10 -14.82
N GLU A 122 9.72 0.06 -13.58
CA GLU A 122 8.82 -0.98 -13.08
C GLU A 122 7.34 -0.51 -13.11
N ASP A 123 6.45 -1.41 -13.51
CA ASP A 123 5.01 -1.16 -13.55
C ASP A 123 4.41 -1.17 -12.15
N HIS A 124 3.94 0.00 -11.71
CA HIS A 124 3.23 0.18 -10.47
C HIS A 124 1.79 0.62 -10.73
N VAL A 125 0.92 0.34 -9.76
CA VAL A 125 -0.49 0.73 -9.80
C VAL A 125 -0.91 1.25 -8.44
N PHE A 126 -1.63 2.38 -8.46
CA PHE A 126 -2.40 2.84 -7.32
C PHE A 126 -3.77 2.18 -7.34
N VAL A 127 -4.02 1.42 -6.28
CA VAL A 127 -5.29 0.71 -6.08
C VAL A 127 -5.97 1.29 -4.85
N SER A 128 -7.28 1.55 -4.94
CA SER A 128 -8.08 1.88 -3.76
C SER A 128 -8.28 0.65 -2.89
N GLN A 129 -8.27 0.82 -1.57
CA GLN A 129 -8.51 -0.28 -0.62
C GLN A 129 -9.79 -1.08 -0.91
N ASP A 130 -10.85 -0.43 -1.40
CA ASP A 130 -12.12 -1.06 -1.79
C ASP A 130 -12.04 -1.95 -3.04
N ALA A 131 -11.06 -1.69 -3.93
CA ALA A 131 -10.85 -2.47 -5.15
C ALA A 131 -9.95 -3.70 -4.92
N VAL A 132 -9.38 -3.85 -3.72
CA VAL A 132 -8.60 -5.01 -3.32
C VAL A 132 -9.56 -6.14 -2.94
N LEU A 133 -9.48 -7.24 -3.67
CA LEU A 133 -10.41 -8.38 -3.54
C LEU A 133 -9.92 -9.36 -2.48
N ALA A 134 -8.63 -9.71 -2.52
CA ALA A 134 -8.08 -10.74 -1.65
C ALA A 134 -6.57 -10.57 -1.39
N LYS A 135 -6.11 -11.14 -0.26
CA LYS A 135 -4.69 -11.38 0.04
C LYS A 135 -4.33 -12.82 -0.28
N VAL A 136 -3.12 -13.04 -0.79
CA VAL A 136 -2.60 -14.37 -1.12
C VAL A 136 -1.37 -14.65 -0.27
N ASN A 137 -1.40 -15.76 0.45
CA ASN A 137 -0.25 -16.24 1.23
C ASN A 137 0.43 -17.40 0.49
N GLY A 138 1.48 -17.12 -0.29
CA GLY A 138 2.26 -18.13 -1.02
C GLY A 138 1.65 -18.49 -2.37
N ASP A 139 1.01 -19.65 -2.47
CA ASP A 139 0.48 -20.16 -3.75
C ASP A 139 -0.88 -19.52 -4.13
N TYR A 140 -1.11 -19.27 -5.42
CA TYR A 140 -2.39 -18.84 -6.01
C TYR A 140 -3.50 -19.92 -6.02
N LYS A 141 -3.51 -20.81 -5.02
CA LYS A 141 -4.59 -21.79 -4.84
C LYS A 141 -5.75 -21.15 -4.10
N ALA A 142 -6.98 -21.50 -4.49
CA ALA A 142 -8.20 -21.00 -3.83
C ALA A 142 -8.24 -21.21 -2.31
N ALA A 143 -7.47 -22.16 -1.77
CA ALA A 143 -7.36 -22.40 -0.33
C ALA A 143 -6.55 -21.33 0.44
N ASN A 144 -5.65 -20.62 -0.24
CA ASN A 144 -4.72 -19.65 0.36
C ASN A 144 -5.12 -18.20 0.07
N VAL A 145 -6.26 -18.01 -0.60
CA VAL A 145 -6.80 -16.71 -0.93
C VAL A 145 -7.71 -16.28 0.21
N GLU A 146 -7.31 -15.23 0.93
CA GLU A 146 -8.10 -14.61 1.98
C GLU A 146 -8.87 -13.43 1.38
N PRO A 147 -10.18 -13.57 1.11
CA PRO A 147 -10.97 -12.45 0.61
C PRO A 147 -11.05 -11.35 1.68
N ILE A 148 -11.06 -10.10 1.21
CA ILE A 148 -11.19 -8.93 2.07
C ILE A 148 -12.63 -8.40 1.98
N TYR A 149 -13.15 -7.94 3.13
CA TYR A 149 -14.48 -7.34 3.27
C TYR A 149 -15.62 -8.31 2.85
N ASP A 150 -16.53 -7.83 2.00
CA ASP A 150 -17.74 -8.54 1.59
C ASP A 150 -17.52 -9.45 0.36
N THR A 151 -16.26 -9.57 -0.10
CA THR A 151 -15.91 -10.36 -1.27
C THR A 151 -16.04 -11.85 -0.95
N MET A 152 -16.82 -12.60 -1.75
CA MET A 152 -16.94 -14.06 -1.61
C MET A 152 -16.27 -14.76 -2.78
N LEU A 153 -15.37 -15.70 -2.47
CA LEU A 153 -14.77 -16.57 -3.48
C LEU A 153 -15.70 -17.75 -3.77
N VAL A 154 -16.27 -17.78 -4.97
CA VAL A 154 -17.18 -18.84 -5.41
C VAL A 154 -16.44 -19.78 -6.35
N ARG A 155 -16.32 -21.05 -5.97
CA ARG A 155 -15.92 -22.11 -6.89
C ARG A 155 -17.09 -22.35 -7.86
N ARG A 156 -16.94 -21.95 -9.12
CA ARG A 156 -17.82 -22.48 -10.17
C ARG A 156 -17.40 -23.93 -10.39
N ASP A 157 -18.30 -24.86 -10.13
CA ASP A 157 -18.15 -26.21 -10.66
C ASP A 157 -18.14 -26.07 -12.18
N SER A 158 -17.02 -26.46 -12.79
CA SER A 158 -16.86 -26.52 -14.24
C SER A 158 -17.78 -27.61 -14.79
N ALA A 159 -19.10 -27.41 -14.73
CA ALA A 159 -20.03 -28.17 -15.53
C ALA A 159 -19.81 -27.71 -16.97
N THR A 160 -19.17 -28.59 -17.72
CA THR A 160 -19.10 -28.67 -19.18
C THR A 160 -20.13 -27.77 -19.86
N GLY A 161 -19.66 -26.81 -20.64
CA GLY A 161 -20.52 -25.99 -21.49
C GLY A 161 -21.32 -26.87 -22.44
N GLU A 162 -22.61 -27.03 -22.19
CA GLU A 162 -23.55 -27.35 -23.24
C GLU A 162 -24.03 -26.02 -23.85
N LEU A 163 -23.39 -25.68 -24.96
CA LEU A 163 -23.87 -24.71 -25.93
C LEU A 163 -25.22 -25.21 -26.47
N GLY A 164 -26.31 -24.73 -25.88
CA GLY A 164 -27.63 -24.81 -26.48
C GLY A 164 -27.75 -23.77 -27.59
N SER A 165 -27.35 -24.13 -28.80
CA SER A 165 -27.78 -23.45 -30.02
C SER A 165 -29.27 -23.69 -30.25
N GLY A 166 -30.07 -22.62 -30.26
CA GLY A 166 -31.47 -22.60 -30.67
C GLY A 166 -31.70 -21.56 -31.75
#